data_AF-A0A2A4NJD2-F1
#
_entry.id   AF-A0A2A4NJD2-F1
#
_cell.length_a   1.000
_cell.length_b   1.000
_cell.length_c   1.000
_cell.angle_alpha   90.00
_cell.angle_beta   90.00
_cell.angle_gamma   90.00
#
_symmetry.space_group_name_H-M   'P 1'
#
loop_
_entity.id
_entity.type
_entity.pdbx_description
1 polymer ?
#
loop_
_entity_poly.entity_id
_entity_poly.type
_entity_poly.pdbx_seq_one_letter_code
_entity_poly.pdbx_strand_id
1 'polypeptide(L)'
;MAVFKEGSKGTDVKNIQTLLNKAGAKPKLKVDGIFGSLTNAAVRAFQKKCKLKPDGKIGTKTMPVLEYGGPLPVMTVPDAAKRIAHGKKAREHNKIMVKCYSEMEKSMAKLASVAAKETPNAKSLIAANQAIWDKTQVMATEIVAKQVEFEKLIRTSPKKAEKLAKECEVLYAKLTAFAKANLSPNLKAANASFRAVRDQMDATREIYKAKSEEIHKHFDQAMAKINK
;
A
#
# COMPACT_ATOMS: atom_id res chain seq x y z
N MET A 1 39.68 33.80 15.74
CA MET A 1 39.27 35.22 15.54
C MET A 1 39.69 36.03 16.75
N ALA A 2 40.16 37.26 16.53
CA ALA A 2 40.55 38.17 17.60
C ALA A 2 39.34 38.52 18.48
N VAL A 3 39.56 38.67 19.78
CA VAL A 3 38.56 39.12 20.75
C VAL A 3 39.02 40.45 21.32
N PHE A 4 38.24 41.52 21.09
CA PHE A 4 38.53 42.84 21.64
C PHE A 4 37.87 42.99 23.00
N LYS A 5 38.62 43.52 23.95
CA LYS A 5 38.20 43.74 25.33
C LYS A 5 38.94 44.94 25.90
N GLU A 6 38.64 45.30 27.13
CA GLU A 6 39.39 46.33 27.83
C GLU A 6 40.91 46.06 27.80
N GLY A 7 41.67 47.11 27.50
CA GLY A 7 43.11 47.04 27.25
C GLY A 7 43.50 46.78 25.79
N SER A 8 42.60 46.34 24.92
CA SER A 8 42.85 46.26 23.48
C SER A 8 43.14 47.64 22.88
N LYS A 9 44.04 47.71 21.90
CA LYS A 9 44.39 48.96 21.20
C LYS A 9 44.56 48.73 19.70
N GLY A 10 44.47 49.81 18.92
CA GLY A 10 44.78 49.80 17.50
C GLY A 10 43.64 50.29 16.62
N THR A 11 43.83 50.16 15.31
CA THR A 11 42.88 50.58 14.28
C THR A 11 41.53 49.86 14.39
N ASP A 12 41.51 48.58 14.74
CA ASP A 12 40.27 47.82 14.94
C ASP A 12 39.44 48.38 16.09
N VAL A 13 40.10 48.87 17.15
CA VAL A 13 39.41 49.52 18.27
C VAL A 13 38.82 50.87 17.84
N LYS A 14 39.49 51.63 16.96
CA LYS A 14 38.89 52.85 16.37
C LYS A 14 37.62 52.51 15.58
N ASN A 15 37.66 51.41 14.83
CA ASN A 15 36.49 50.95 14.07
C ASN A 15 35.34 50.56 15.01
N ILE A 16 35.63 49.79 16.07
CA ILE A 16 34.66 49.43 17.11
C ILE A 16 34.04 50.68 17.75
N GLN A 17 34.86 51.64 18.18
CA GLN A 17 34.38 52.88 18.80
C GLN A 17 33.46 53.67 17.84
N THR A 18 33.82 53.70 16.56
CA THR A 18 33.00 54.33 15.50
C THR A 18 31.66 53.63 15.33
N LEU A 19 31.64 52.30 15.27
CA LEU A 19 30.40 51.51 15.16
C LEU A 19 29.52 51.64 16.39
N LEU A 20 30.11 51.63 17.60
CA LEU A 20 29.38 51.84 18.86
C LEU A 20 28.74 53.23 18.90
N ASN A 21 29.44 54.27 18.43
CA ASN A 21 28.87 55.61 18.30
C ASN A 21 27.70 55.64 17.31
N LYS A 22 27.83 54.98 16.15
CA LYS A 22 26.74 54.84 15.18
C LYS A 22 25.53 54.09 15.76
N ALA A 23 25.79 53.09 16.60
CA ALA A 23 24.76 52.34 17.33
C ALA A 23 24.14 53.09 18.52
N GLY A 24 24.60 54.32 18.80
CA GLY A 24 24.04 55.21 19.82
C GLY A 24 24.70 55.09 21.20
N ALA A 25 26.01 54.82 21.28
CA ALA A 25 26.75 54.86 22.54
C ALA A 25 26.59 56.19 23.28
N LYS A 26 26.32 56.12 24.59
CA LYS A 26 26.15 57.27 25.48
C LYS A 26 27.05 57.12 26.71
N PRO A 27 27.97 58.07 27.00
CA PRO A 27 28.31 59.23 26.17
C PRO A 27 28.94 58.80 24.82
N LYS A 28 28.98 59.72 23.86
CA LYS A 28 29.68 59.49 22.59
C LYS A 28 31.16 59.21 22.87
N LEU A 29 31.66 58.09 22.38
CA LEU A 29 33.05 57.65 22.57
C LEU A 29 34.00 58.50 21.73
N LYS A 30 35.20 58.75 22.26
CA LYS A 30 36.34 59.20 21.46
C LYS A 30 36.83 58.03 20.59
N VAL A 31 37.16 58.31 19.34
CA VAL A 31 37.72 57.31 18.40
C VAL A 31 39.25 57.39 18.43
N ASP A 32 39.83 56.97 19.56
CA ASP A 32 41.27 57.04 19.80
C ASP A 32 41.99 55.70 19.59
N GLY A 33 41.25 54.60 19.47
CA GLY A 33 41.81 53.27 19.31
C GLY A 33 42.26 52.65 20.62
N ILE A 34 41.76 53.13 21.76
CA ILE A 34 42.02 52.57 23.09
C ILE A 34 40.72 52.04 23.67
N PHE A 35 40.67 50.72 23.92
CA PHE A 35 39.51 50.08 24.50
C PHE A 35 39.56 50.26 26.02
N GLY A 36 39.15 51.45 26.48
CA GLY A 36 39.07 51.79 27.91
C GLY A 36 37.72 51.45 28.53
N SER A 37 37.53 51.86 29.78
CA SER A 37 36.32 51.63 30.58
C SER A 37 35.04 52.15 29.90
N LEU A 38 35.10 53.31 29.23
CA LEU A 38 33.96 53.87 28.48
C LEU A 38 33.59 53.00 27.26
N THR A 39 34.58 52.50 26.52
CA THR A 39 34.33 51.56 25.42
C THR A 39 33.75 50.24 25.94
N ASN A 40 34.27 49.73 27.08
CA ASN A 40 33.72 48.54 27.74
C ASN A 40 32.26 48.72 28.14
N ALA A 41 31.93 49.84 28.79
CA ALA A 41 30.56 50.16 29.18
C ALA A 41 29.63 50.26 27.96
N ALA A 42 30.07 50.92 26.88
CA ALA A 42 29.31 51.03 25.63
C ALA A 42 29.07 49.66 24.96
N VAL A 43 30.08 48.77 24.96
CA VAL A 43 29.93 47.40 24.45
C VAL A 43 28.92 46.61 25.25
N ARG A 44 28.98 46.65 26.59
CA ARG A 44 28.01 45.94 27.45
C ARG A 44 26.60 46.46 27.24
N ALA A 45 26.43 47.77 27.11
CA ALA A 45 25.14 48.39 26.82
C ALA A 45 24.60 47.95 25.44
N PHE A 46 25.45 47.94 24.42
CA PHE A 46 25.11 47.47 23.09
C PHE A 46 24.72 45.98 23.08
N GLN A 47 25.52 45.14 23.74
CA GLN A 47 25.24 43.71 23.91
C GLN A 47 23.89 43.48 24.60
N LYS A 48 23.61 44.21 25.69
CA LYS A 48 22.33 44.13 26.41
C LYS A 48 21.15 44.53 25.50
N LYS A 49 21.28 45.64 24.76
CA LYS A 49 20.28 46.11 23.79
C LYS A 49 19.99 45.06 22.71
N CYS A 50 21.03 44.34 22.28
CA CYS A 50 20.92 43.31 21.24
C CYS A 50 20.67 41.89 21.78
N LYS A 51 20.31 41.74 23.07
CA LYS A 51 20.08 40.45 23.74
C LYS A 51 21.27 39.47 23.66
N LEU A 52 22.49 40.02 23.55
CA LEU A 52 23.73 39.28 23.70
C LEU A 52 24.14 39.20 25.17
N LYS A 53 25.04 38.27 25.50
CA LYS A 53 25.70 38.23 26.82
C LYS A 53 26.49 39.54 27.01
N PRO A 54 26.20 40.38 28.01
CA PRO A 54 26.84 41.69 28.18
C PRO A 54 28.19 41.55 28.91
N ASP A 55 29.12 40.79 28.33
CA ASP A 55 30.43 40.48 28.91
C ASP A 55 31.53 41.51 28.60
N GLY A 56 31.23 42.53 27.80
CA GLY A 56 32.17 43.58 27.41
C GLY A 56 33.21 43.14 26.39
N LYS A 57 33.05 41.95 25.80
CA LYS A 57 33.98 41.38 24.82
C LYS A 57 33.36 41.37 23.42
N ILE A 58 34.11 41.88 22.45
CA ILE A 58 33.72 41.82 21.05
C ILE A 58 34.45 40.64 20.40
N GLY A 59 33.72 39.54 20.28
CA GLY A 59 34.14 38.35 19.53
C GLY A 59 33.15 38.02 18.42
N THR A 60 33.14 36.76 17.99
CA THR A 60 32.38 36.26 16.84
C THR A 60 30.87 36.48 16.91
N LYS A 61 30.31 36.62 18.13
CA LYS A 61 28.88 36.90 18.34
C LYS A 61 28.55 38.38 18.37
N THR A 62 29.46 39.22 18.85
CA THR A 62 29.21 40.66 19.04
C THR A 62 29.56 41.47 17.79
N MET A 63 30.65 41.11 17.10
CA MET A 63 31.15 41.88 15.96
C MET A 63 30.13 41.99 14.80
N PRO A 64 29.51 40.89 14.31
CA PRO A 64 28.56 41.01 13.20
C PRO A 64 27.31 41.82 13.55
N VAL A 65 26.85 41.72 14.81
CA VAL A 65 25.72 42.49 15.34
C VAL A 65 26.08 43.98 15.39
N LEU A 66 27.31 44.30 15.79
CA LEU A 66 27.82 45.67 15.86
C LEU A 66 28.00 46.28 14.46
N GLU A 67 28.51 45.51 13.51
CA GLU A 67 28.62 45.90 12.09
C GLU A 67 27.24 46.16 11.46
N TYR A 68 26.24 45.34 11.79
CA TYR A 68 24.85 45.54 11.37
C TYR A 68 24.18 46.75 12.07
N GLY A 69 24.70 47.17 13.24
CA GLY A 69 24.19 48.32 14.00
C GLY A 69 23.03 47.99 14.96
N GLY A 70 22.75 46.71 15.19
CA GLY A 70 21.62 46.25 16.00
C GLY A 70 21.44 44.74 15.94
N PRO A 71 20.34 44.19 16.50
CA PRO A 71 20.04 42.76 16.38
C PRO A 71 20.04 42.34 14.91
N LEU A 72 20.76 41.27 14.58
CA LEU A 72 20.75 40.72 13.22
C LEU A 72 19.34 40.28 12.84
N PRO A 73 18.97 40.37 11.54
CA PRO A 73 17.69 39.90 11.06
C PRO A 73 17.59 38.38 11.29
N VAL A 74 16.40 37.93 11.70
CA VAL A 74 16.13 36.52 11.95
C VAL A 74 15.29 35.98 10.79
N MET A 75 15.72 34.87 10.20
CA MET A 75 14.89 34.12 9.25
C MET A 75 13.76 33.43 10.01
N THR A 76 12.53 33.91 9.85
CA THR A 76 11.34 33.36 10.52
C THR A 76 10.71 32.19 9.76
N VAL A 77 11.09 31.99 8.50
CA VAL A 77 10.62 30.86 7.70
C VAL A 77 11.25 29.57 8.24
N PRO A 78 10.44 28.51 8.49
CA PRO A 78 10.95 27.21 8.89
C PRO A 78 11.94 26.63 7.87
N ASP A 79 12.83 25.77 8.34
CA ASP A 79 13.82 25.09 7.51
C ASP A 79 13.17 24.33 6.33
N ALA A 80 13.22 24.94 5.15
CA ALA A 80 12.63 24.39 3.93
C ALA A 80 13.34 23.11 3.47
N ALA A 81 14.63 22.92 3.79
CA ALA A 81 15.35 21.71 3.42
C ALA A 81 14.77 20.48 4.15
N LYS A 82 14.43 20.64 5.44
CA LYS A 82 13.72 19.59 6.20
C LYS A 82 12.36 19.28 5.60
N ARG A 83 11.59 20.31 5.19
CA ARG A 83 10.28 20.12 4.54
C ARG A 83 10.41 19.36 3.22
N ILE A 84 11.41 19.70 2.39
CA ILE A 84 11.69 19.00 1.13
C ILE A 84 12.06 17.54 1.38
N ALA A 85 12.91 17.26 2.36
CA ALA A 85 13.31 15.90 2.72
C ALA A 85 12.12 15.06 3.19
N HIS A 86 11.24 15.64 4.02
CA HIS A 86 9.99 15.00 4.43
C HIS A 86 9.09 14.69 3.22
N GLY A 87 8.87 15.67 2.34
CA GLY A 87 8.04 15.50 1.15
C GLY A 87 8.60 14.48 0.14
N LYS A 88 9.92 14.30 0.03
CA LYS A 88 10.51 13.21 -0.76
C LYS A 88 10.15 11.83 -0.20
N LYS A 89 10.25 11.65 1.12
CA LYS A 89 9.89 10.38 1.78
C LYS A 89 8.40 10.07 1.65
N ALA A 90 7.53 11.05 1.87
CA ALA A 90 6.08 10.89 1.72
C ALA A 90 5.70 10.49 0.29
N ARG A 91 6.30 11.12 -0.72
CA ARG A 91 6.10 10.74 -2.13
C ARG A 91 6.51 9.29 -2.42
N GLU A 92 7.59 8.82 -1.80
CA GLU A 92 8.03 7.44 -1.99
C GLU A 92 7.06 6.43 -1.36
N HIS A 93 6.57 6.70 -0.15
CA HIS A 93 5.49 5.90 0.46
C HIS A 93 4.24 5.88 -0.44
N ASN A 94 3.82 7.03 -0.98
CA ASN A 94 2.66 7.09 -1.87
C ASN A 94 2.83 6.24 -3.13
N LYS A 95 4.01 6.21 -3.76
CA LYS A 95 4.26 5.35 -4.92
C LYS A 95 4.07 3.87 -4.59
N ILE A 96 4.56 3.42 -3.44
CA ILE A 96 4.43 2.03 -3.01
C ILE A 96 2.95 1.70 -2.79
N MET A 97 2.21 2.58 -2.11
CA MET A 97 0.77 2.41 -1.89
C MET A 97 -0.01 2.29 -3.21
N VAL A 98 0.25 3.20 -4.16
CA VAL A 98 -0.36 3.16 -5.50
C VAL A 98 -0.04 1.85 -6.23
N LYS A 99 1.22 1.39 -6.15
CA LYS A 99 1.61 0.09 -6.72
C LYS A 99 0.86 -1.07 -6.09
N CYS A 100 0.70 -1.09 -4.77
CA CYS A 100 -0.07 -2.13 -4.06
C CYS A 100 -1.51 -2.21 -4.57
N TYR A 101 -2.19 -1.05 -4.65
CA TYR A 101 -3.56 -0.99 -5.16
C TYR A 101 -3.65 -1.42 -6.63
N SER A 102 -2.69 -1.06 -7.48
CA SER A 102 -2.65 -1.51 -8.88
C SER A 102 -2.48 -3.03 -9.00
N GLU A 103 -1.69 -3.66 -8.13
CA GLU A 103 -1.54 -5.13 -8.11
C GLU A 103 -2.83 -5.82 -7.63
N MET A 104 -3.51 -5.25 -6.64
CA MET A 104 -4.83 -5.72 -6.18
C MET A 104 -5.90 -5.60 -7.26
N GLU A 105 -5.91 -4.50 -8.00
CA GLU A 105 -6.81 -4.28 -9.14
C GLU A 105 -6.60 -5.33 -10.23
N LYS A 106 -5.35 -5.56 -10.65
CA LYS A 106 -5.00 -6.59 -11.64
C LYS A 106 -5.43 -7.98 -11.20
N SER A 107 -5.25 -8.30 -9.92
CA SER A 107 -5.66 -9.58 -9.34
C SER A 107 -7.18 -9.77 -9.39
N MET A 108 -7.94 -8.71 -9.09
CA MET A 108 -9.41 -8.74 -9.17
C MET A 108 -9.90 -8.86 -10.61
N ALA A 109 -9.27 -8.16 -11.56
CA ALA A 109 -9.58 -8.27 -12.98
C ALA A 109 -9.35 -9.70 -13.51
N LYS A 110 -8.29 -10.37 -13.05
CA LYS A 110 -8.02 -11.77 -13.40
C LYS A 110 -9.11 -12.70 -12.84
N LEU A 111 -9.51 -12.52 -11.59
CA LEU A 111 -10.62 -13.27 -10.99
C LEU A 111 -11.93 -13.08 -11.77
N ALA A 112 -12.28 -11.83 -12.10
CA ALA A 112 -13.46 -11.53 -12.89
C ALA A 112 -13.43 -12.21 -14.26
N SER A 113 -12.27 -12.19 -14.93
CA SER A 113 -12.09 -12.86 -16.22
C SER A 113 -12.28 -14.38 -16.12
N VAL A 114 -11.67 -15.03 -15.13
CA VAL A 114 -11.82 -16.47 -14.90
C VAL A 114 -13.28 -16.82 -14.57
N ALA A 115 -13.91 -16.08 -13.67
CA ALA A 115 -15.29 -16.30 -13.29
C ALA A 115 -16.27 -16.12 -14.46
N ALA A 116 -16.06 -15.08 -15.29
CA ALA A 116 -16.87 -14.82 -16.48
C ALA A 116 -16.79 -15.93 -17.52
N LYS A 117 -15.63 -16.60 -17.63
CA LYS A 117 -15.43 -17.73 -18.55
C LYS A 117 -15.99 -19.04 -17.98
N GLU A 118 -15.63 -19.38 -16.75
CA GLU A 118 -15.83 -20.73 -16.21
C GLU A 118 -17.25 -20.94 -15.66
N THR A 119 -17.91 -19.89 -15.16
CA THR A 119 -19.28 -20.01 -14.61
C THR A 119 -20.31 -20.37 -15.68
N PRO A 120 -20.37 -19.67 -16.84
CA PRO A 120 -21.28 -20.07 -17.91
C PRO A 120 -20.95 -21.45 -18.50
N ASN A 121 -19.66 -21.80 -18.57
CA ASN A 121 -19.23 -23.12 -19.03
C ASN A 121 -19.77 -24.24 -18.13
N ALA A 122 -19.59 -24.13 -16.81
CA ALA A 122 -20.14 -25.09 -15.85
C ALA A 122 -21.67 -25.19 -15.94
N LYS A 123 -22.36 -24.05 -16.05
CA LYS A 123 -23.82 -24.01 -16.23
C LYS A 123 -24.27 -24.75 -17.49
N SER A 124 -23.59 -24.50 -18.61
CA SER A 124 -23.87 -25.15 -19.90
C SER A 124 -23.69 -26.66 -19.83
N LEU A 125 -22.58 -27.13 -19.24
CA LEU A 125 -22.29 -28.55 -19.06
C LEU A 125 -23.34 -29.27 -18.19
N ILE A 126 -23.82 -28.62 -17.13
CA ILE A 126 -24.88 -29.17 -16.28
C ILE A 126 -26.21 -29.19 -17.03
N ALA A 127 -26.55 -28.12 -17.76
CA ALA A 127 -27.78 -28.07 -18.56
C ALA A 127 -27.78 -29.14 -19.66
N ALA A 128 -26.63 -29.40 -20.29
CA ALA A 128 -26.49 -30.45 -21.30
C ALA A 128 -26.76 -31.87 -20.75
N ASN A 129 -26.68 -32.08 -19.44
CA ASN A 129 -27.04 -33.37 -18.84
C ASN A 129 -28.53 -33.65 -18.88
N GLN A 130 -29.40 -32.65 -19.05
CA GLN A 130 -30.86 -32.87 -19.08
C GLN A 130 -31.25 -33.85 -20.19
N ALA A 131 -30.78 -33.62 -21.41
CA ALA A 131 -31.05 -34.51 -22.54
C ALA A 131 -30.50 -35.94 -22.32
N ILE A 132 -29.40 -36.06 -21.56
CA ILE A 132 -28.80 -37.36 -21.21
C ILE A 132 -29.69 -38.08 -20.18
N TRP A 133 -30.22 -37.35 -19.20
CA TRP A 133 -31.18 -37.87 -18.22
C TRP A 133 -32.49 -38.29 -18.88
N ASP A 134 -33.04 -37.47 -19.78
CA ASP A 134 -34.26 -37.79 -20.52
C ASP A 134 -34.10 -39.09 -21.31
N LYS A 135 -32.96 -39.26 -21.99
CA LYS A 135 -32.65 -40.48 -22.74
C LYS A 135 -32.44 -41.70 -21.82
N THR A 136 -31.76 -41.50 -20.69
CA THR A 136 -31.60 -42.53 -19.65
C THR A 136 -32.96 -43.00 -19.13
N GLN A 137 -33.89 -42.08 -18.93
CA GLN A 137 -35.26 -42.37 -18.46
C GLN A 137 -36.06 -43.16 -19.49
N VAL A 138 -35.98 -42.80 -20.79
CA VAL A 138 -36.63 -43.56 -21.86
C VAL A 138 -36.13 -45.00 -21.89
N MET A 139 -34.80 -45.20 -21.88
CA MET A 139 -34.18 -46.53 -21.86
C MET A 139 -34.59 -47.34 -20.62
N ALA A 140 -34.64 -46.71 -19.44
CA ALA A 140 -35.09 -47.38 -18.22
C ALA A 140 -36.58 -47.77 -18.27
N THR A 141 -37.42 -46.92 -18.87
CA THR A 141 -38.86 -47.20 -19.03
C THR A 141 -39.11 -48.41 -19.94
N GLU A 142 -38.30 -48.58 -20.99
CA GLU A 142 -38.34 -49.77 -21.85
C GLU A 142 -38.00 -51.06 -21.07
N ILE A 143 -36.98 -51.00 -20.21
CA ILE A 143 -36.60 -52.14 -19.35
C ILE A 143 -37.73 -52.48 -18.38
N VAL A 144 -38.33 -51.47 -17.73
CA VAL A 144 -39.47 -51.67 -16.81
C VAL A 144 -40.64 -52.33 -17.54
N ALA A 145 -40.98 -51.88 -18.75
CA ALA A 145 -42.05 -52.48 -19.53
C ALA A 145 -41.79 -53.99 -19.80
N LYS A 146 -40.55 -54.36 -20.12
CA LYS A 146 -40.17 -55.77 -20.32
C LYS A 146 -40.14 -56.57 -19.02
N GLN A 147 -39.77 -55.98 -17.89
CA GLN A 147 -39.86 -56.63 -16.58
C GLN A 147 -41.31 -56.97 -16.22
N VAL A 148 -42.25 -56.05 -16.47
CA VAL A 148 -43.69 -56.30 -16.29
C VAL A 148 -44.21 -57.42 -17.19
N GLU A 149 -43.74 -57.49 -18.45
CA GLU A 149 -44.09 -58.60 -19.35
C GLU A 149 -43.48 -59.94 -18.87
N PHE A 150 -42.24 -59.92 -18.39
CA PHE A 150 -41.56 -61.08 -17.82
C PHE A 150 -42.34 -61.68 -16.65
N GLU A 151 -42.83 -60.86 -15.72
CA GLU A 151 -43.65 -61.29 -14.58
C GLU A 151 -44.93 -62.04 -15.01
N LYS A 152 -45.54 -61.64 -16.13
CA LYS A 152 -46.71 -62.32 -16.71
C LYS A 152 -46.33 -63.66 -17.35
N LEU A 153 -45.18 -63.72 -18.02
CA LEU A 153 -44.73 -64.88 -18.78
C LEU A 153 -44.08 -65.96 -17.91
N ILE A 154 -43.52 -65.63 -16.75
CA ILE A 154 -42.73 -66.57 -15.96
C ILE A 154 -43.51 -67.83 -15.54
N ARG A 155 -44.83 -67.69 -15.30
CA ARG A 155 -45.72 -68.80 -14.91
C ARG A 155 -46.40 -69.48 -16.09
N THR A 156 -46.52 -68.80 -17.23
CA THR A 156 -47.35 -69.22 -18.37
C THR A 156 -46.55 -69.66 -19.59
N SER A 157 -45.31 -69.20 -19.73
CA SER A 157 -44.42 -69.47 -20.87
C SER A 157 -42.94 -69.30 -20.49
N PRO A 158 -42.35 -70.23 -19.71
CA PRO A 158 -41.00 -70.08 -19.15
C PRO A 158 -39.90 -69.84 -20.18
N LYS A 159 -39.94 -70.49 -21.35
CA LYS A 159 -38.96 -70.27 -22.43
C LYS A 159 -39.01 -68.84 -23.00
N LYS A 160 -40.21 -68.25 -23.10
CA LYS A 160 -40.35 -66.85 -23.54
C LYS A 160 -39.86 -65.90 -22.46
N ALA A 161 -40.16 -66.19 -21.19
CA ALA A 161 -39.65 -65.43 -20.06
C ALA A 161 -38.10 -65.44 -20.01
N GLU A 162 -37.46 -66.60 -20.21
CA GLU A 162 -36.00 -66.70 -20.26
C GLU A 162 -35.39 -65.84 -21.38
N LYS A 163 -36.00 -65.87 -22.58
CA LYS A 163 -35.56 -65.00 -23.69
C LYS A 163 -35.70 -63.52 -23.33
N LEU A 164 -36.83 -63.13 -22.74
CA LEU A 164 -37.09 -61.75 -22.36
C LEU A 164 -36.16 -61.25 -21.24
N ALA A 165 -35.78 -62.14 -20.30
CA ALA A 165 -34.78 -61.82 -19.28
C ALA A 165 -33.42 -61.47 -19.92
N LYS A 166 -32.94 -62.28 -20.88
CA LYS A 166 -31.71 -62.00 -21.64
C LYS A 166 -31.79 -60.67 -22.41
N GLU A 167 -32.95 -60.35 -22.98
CA GLU A 167 -33.17 -59.04 -23.62
C GLU A 167 -33.07 -57.88 -22.62
N CYS A 168 -33.64 -58.03 -21.41
CA CYS A 168 -33.53 -57.03 -20.34
C CYS A 168 -32.08 -56.82 -19.89
N GLU A 169 -31.30 -57.88 -19.74
CA GLU A 169 -29.87 -57.80 -19.39
C GLU A 169 -29.09 -56.98 -20.44
N VAL A 170 -29.34 -57.23 -21.72
CA VAL A 170 -28.71 -56.48 -22.82
C VAL A 170 -29.11 -55.00 -22.79
N LEU A 171 -30.39 -54.69 -22.57
CA LEU A 171 -30.85 -53.30 -22.47
C LEU A 171 -30.26 -52.58 -21.25
N TYR A 172 -30.19 -53.26 -20.11
CA TYR A 172 -29.59 -52.71 -18.89
C TYR A 172 -28.08 -52.46 -19.06
N ALA A 173 -27.36 -53.35 -19.73
CA ALA A 173 -25.96 -53.14 -20.08
C ALA A 173 -25.77 -51.92 -21.01
N LYS A 174 -26.67 -51.73 -21.99
CA LYS A 174 -26.67 -50.55 -22.87
C LYS A 174 -26.95 -49.25 -22.09
N LEU A 175 -27.94 -49.26 -21.20
CA LEU A 175 -28.29 -48.13 -20.35
C LEU A 175 -27.09 -47.68 -19.49
N THR A 176 -26.49 -48.63 -18.78
CA THR A 176 -25.35 -48.37 -17.90
C THR A 176 -24.12 -47.86 -18.65
N ALA A 177 -23.82 -48.46 -19.82
CA ALA A 177 -22.75 -47.98 -20.69
C ALA A 177 -23.01 -46.56 -21.21
N PHE A 178 -24.24 -46.27 -21.65
CA PHE A 178 -24.66 -44.95 -22.12
C PHE A 178 -24.51 -43.90 -21.01
N ALA A 179 -25.07 -44.16 -19.83
CA ALA A 179 -25.01 -43.22 -18.71
C ALA A 179 -23.56 -42.92 -18.32
N LYS A 180 -22.72 -43.96 -18.17
CA LYS A 180 -21.30 -43.82 -17.82
C LYS A 180 -20.54 -42.98 -18.84
N ALA A 181 -20.75 -43.23 -20.13
CA ALA A 181 -20.05 -42.55 -21.22
C ALA A 181 -20.45 -41.08 -21.36
N ASN A 182 -21.66 -40.70 -20.95
CA ASN A 182 -22.23 -39.38 -21.27
C ASN A 182 -22.39 -38.46 -20.05
N LEU A 183 -22.76 -38.97 -18.86
CA LEU A 183 -22.92 -38.12 -17.66
C LEU A 183 -21.59 -37.78 -16.98
N SER A 184 -20.72 -38.78 -16.84
CA SER A 184 -19.46 -38.63 -16.09
C SER A 184 -18.55 -37.53 -16.65
N PRO A 185 -18.38 -37.37 -17.98
CA PRO A 185 -17.52 -36.32 -18.54
C PRO A 185 -18.01 -34.91 -18.21
N ASN A 186 -19.30 -34.62 -18.38
CA ASN A 186 -19.87 -33.30 -18.12
C ASN A 186 -19.74 -32.90 -16.65
N LEU A 187 -20.00 -33.82 -15.72
CA LEU A 187 -19.85 -33.57 -14.28
C LEU A 187 -18.39 -33.29 -13.90
N LYS A 188 -17.44 -34.06 -14.45
CA LYS A 188 -16.00 -33.84 -14.24
C LYS A 188 -15.56 -32.48 -14.78
N ALA A 189 -16.01 -32.12 -15.98
CA ALA A 189 -15.68 -30.84 -16.60
C ALA A 189 -16.28 -29.65 -15.84
N ALA A 190 -17.54 -29.73 -15.42
CA ALA A 190 -18.18 -28.67 -14.63
C ALA A 190 -17.47 -28.45 -13.28
N ASN A 191 -17.06 -29.54 -12.62
CA ASN A 191 -16.28 -29.46 -11.37
C ASN A 191 -14.88 -28.87 -11.60
N ALA A 192 -14.26 -29.11 -12.76
CA ALA A 192 -12.98 -28.48 -13.11
C ALA A 192 -13.14 -26.95 -13.28
N SER A 193 -14.20 -26.49 -13.94
CA SER A 193 -14.53 -25.06 -14.03
C SER A 193 -14.77 -24.44 -12.65
N PHE A 194 -15.50 -25.11 -11.76
CA PHE A 194 -15.69 -24.64 -10.38
C PHE A 194 -14.35 -24.49 -9.63
N ARG A 195 -13.47 -25.50 -9.72
CA ARG A 195 -12.14 -25.44 -9.10
C ARG A 195 -11.29 -24.30 -9.66
N ALA A 196 -11.32 -24.08 -10.97
CA ALA A 196 -10.58 -22.98 -11.58
C ALA A 196 -10.98 -21.61 -11.02
N VAL A 197 -12.28 -21.36 -10.81
CA VAL A 197 -12.75 -20.12 -10.18
C VAL A 197 -12.28 -20.05 -8.72
N ARG A 198 -12.49 -21.11 -7.95
CA ARG A 198 -12.09 -21.17 -6.53
C ARG A 198 -10.60 -20.93 -6.35
N ASP A 199 -9.76 -21.64 -7.11
CA ASP A 199 -8.31 -21.54 -6.99
C ASP A 199 -7.84 -20.11 -7.36
N GLN A 200 -8.51 -19.45 -8.32
CA GLN A 200 -8.24 -18.04 -8.64
C GLN A 200 -8.74 -17.09 -7.53
N MET A 201 -9.85 -17.38 -6.86
CA MET A 201 -10.30 -16.62 -5.68
C MET A 201 -9.28 -16.69 -4.55
N ASP A 202 -8.74 -17.88 -4.27
CA ASP A 202 -7.72 -18.08 -3.25
C ASP A 202 -6.42 -17.33 -3.60
N ALA A 203 -5.96 -17.41 -4.85
CA ALA A 203 -4.82 -16.63 -5.32
C ALA A 203 -5.05 -15.11 -5.18
N THR A 204 -6.27 -14.63 -5.46
CA THR A 204 -6.62 -13.22 -5.29
C THR A 204 -6.63 -12.81 -3.82
N ARG A 205 -7.13 -13.66 -2.93
CA ARG A 205 -7.12 -13.43 -1.48
C ARG A 205 -5.71 -13.28 -0.92
N GLU A 206 -4.79 -14.15 -1.32
CA GLU A 206 -3.39 -14.06 -0.86
C GLU A 206 -2.70 -12.78 -1.33
N ILE A 207 -2.97 -12.33 -2.57
CA ILE A 207 -2.47 -11.03 -3.05
C ILE A 207 -3.02 -9.88 -2.20
N TYR A 208 -4.32 -9.86 -1.92
CA TYR A 208 -4.94 -8.82 -1.10
C TYR A 208 -4.36 -8.79 0.32
N LYS A 209 -4.16 -9.96 0.92
CA LYS A 209 -3.54 -10.09 2.24
C LYS A 209 -2.12 -9.49 2.23
N ALA A 210 -1.26 -9.94 1.33
CA ALA A 210 0.12 -9.47 1.25
C ALA A 210 0.21 -7.95 0.98
N LYS A 211 -0.61 -7.43 0.07
CA LYS A 211 -0.62 -5.99 -0.26
C LYS A 211 -1.22 -5.14 0.86
N SER A 212 -2.21 -5.62 1.58
CA SER A 212 -2.77 -4.93 2.75
C SER A 212 -1.73 -4.81 3.88
N GLU A 213 -0.96 -5.86 4.14
CA GLU A 213 0.14 -5.83 5.11
C GLU A 213 1.23 -4.80 4.71
N GLU A 214 1.60 -4.77 3.42
CA GLU A 214 2.55 -3.79 2.87
C GLU A 214 2.04 -2.34 3.02
N ILE A 215 0.75 -2.13 2.73
CA ILE A 215 0.05 -0.85 2.89
C ILE A 215 0.09 -0.37 4.34
N HIS A 216 -0.33 -1.21 5.29
CA HIS A 216 -0.35 -0.83 6.72
C HIS A 216 1.04 -0.45 7.22
N LYS A 217 2.06 -1.25 6.87
CA LYS A 217 3.45 -0.96 7.24
C LYS A 217 3.88 0.44 6.77
N HIS A 218 3.55 0.83 5.54
CA HIS A 218 3.93 2.14 5.03
C HIS A 218 3.07 3.27 5.58
N PHE A 219 1.80 3.02 5.87
CA PHE A 219 0.92 3.98 6.54
C PHE A 219 1.43 4.30 7.94
N ASP A 220 1.76 3.28 8.75
CA ASP A 220 2.29 3.45 10.10
C ASP A 220 3.62 4.21 10.10
N GLN A 221 4.52 3.88 9.16
CA GLN A 221 5.79 4.59 8.98
C GLN A 221 5.63 6.06 8.59
N ALA A 222 4.58 6.39 7.82
CA ALA A 222 4.26 7.76 7.47
C ALA A 222 3.69 8.51 8.69
N MET A 223 2.73 7.91 9.40
CA MET A 223 2.07 8.51 10.57
C MET A 223 3.02 8.74 11.75
N ALA A 224 3.94 7.80 12.02
CA ALA A 224 4.95 7.94 13.08
C ALA A 224 5.89 9.15 12.90
N LYS A 225 5.99 9.69 11.67
CA LYS A 225 6.81 10.88 11.35
C LYS A 225 6.02 12.18 11.34
N ILE A 226 4.69 12.12 11.26
CA ILE A 226 3.82 13.29 11.36
C ILE A 226 3.66 13.69 12.83
N ASN A 227 3.66 12.71 13.73
CA ASN A 227 3.48 12.90 15.18
C ASN A 227 4.78 13.25 15.95
N LYS A 228 5.90 13.54 15.25
CA LYS A 228 7.21 13.91 15.83
C LYS A 228 7.67 15.25 15.27
#